data_AF-A0A924IIM8-F1
#
_entry.id   AF-A0A924IIM8-F1
#
_cell.length_a   1.000
_cell.length_b   1.000
_cell.length_c   1.000
_cell.angle_alpha   90.00
_cell.angle_beta   90.00
_cell.angle_gamma   90.00
#
_symmetry.space_group_name_H-M   'P 1'
#
loop_
_entity.id
_entity.type
_entity.pdbx_description
1 polymer ?
#
loop_
_entity_poly.entity_id
_entity_poly.type
_entity_poly.pdbx_seq_one_letter_code
_entity_poly.pdbx_strand_id
1 'polypeptide(L)'
;MSMSDIRIIKRYQNRKLYDTHQSCYVTLEEIAQIIREGNEIQVIDNKTKNDITYITQIQLLFDQEKKSTRPGDVELLKRVIRSEEGTFTGHIKALEKKLGGEVAAPFMANENNSAIETTTTLN
;
A
#
# COMPACT_ATOMS: atom_id res chain seq x y z
N MET A 1 -5.81 -19.38 -13.54
CA MET A 1 -5.16 -18.08 -13.24
C MET A 1 -6.17 -17.00 -13.54
N SER A 2 -6.98 -16.58 -12.57
CA SER A 2 -7.75 -15.34 -12.71
C SER A 2 -6.77 -14.18 -12.51
N MET A 3 -6.84 -13.17 -13.37
CA MET A 3 -6.21 -11.87 -13.09
C MET A 3 -6.60 -11.46 -11.68
N SER A 4 -5.63 -11.25 -10.80
CA SER A 4 -5.84 -10.63 -9.50
C SER A 4 -6.51 -9.28 -9.76
N ASP A 5 -7.78 -9.15 -9.40
CA ASP A 5 -8.56 -7.96 -9.70
C ASP A 5 -8.03 -6.80 -8.86
N ILE A 6 -7.28 -5.90 -9.48
CA ILE A 6 -6.67 -4.76 -8.80
C ILE A 6 -7.80 -3.89 -8.25
N ARG A 7 -7.83 -3.69 -6.94
CA ARG A 7 -8.90 -2.91 -6.31
C ARG A 7 -8.71 -1.42 -6.60
N ILE A 8 -9.66 -0.83 -7.33
CA ILE A 8 -9.60 0.58 -7.72
C ILE A 8 -10.17 1.47 -6.61
N ILE A 9 -9.34 2.39 -6.12
CA ILE A 9 -9.70 3.45 -5.19
C ILE A 9 -9.75 4.77 -5.95
N LYS A 10 -10.89 5.47 -5.91
CA LYS A 10 -11.02 6.81 -6.49
C LYS A 10 -10.77 7.89 -5.43
N ARG A 11 -9.86 8.82 -5.70
CA ARG A 11 -9.61 9.98 -4.86
C ARG A 11 -10.38 11.20 -5.36
N TYR A 12 -11.13 11.85 -4.48
CA TYR A 12 -11.89 13.06 -4.77
C TYR A 12 -11.22 14.30 -4.15
N GLN A 13 -11.58 15.48 -4.64
CA GLN A 13 -10.91 16.75 -4.28
C GLN A 13 -10.94 17.06 -2.78
N ASN A 14 -11.96 16.60 -2.05
CA ASN A 14 -12.08 16.77 -0.59
C ASN A 14 -11.29 15.68 0.18
N ARG A 15 -10.23 15.13 -0.41
CA ARG A 15 -9.42 14.01 0.08
C ARG A 15 -10.19 12.71 0.38
N LYS A 16 -11.47 12.63 0.03
CA LYS A 16 -12.28 11.42 0.16
C LYS A 16 -11.75 10.34 -0.77
N LEU A 17 -11.64 9.12 -0.24
CA LEU A 17 -11.22 7.93 -0.98
C LEU A 17 -12.43 7.01 -1.07
N TYR A 18 -12.74 6.54 -2.27
CA TYR A 18 -13.88 5.69 -2.55
C TYR A 18 -13.40 4.36 -3.10
N ASP A 19 -13.67 3.28 -2.39
CA ASP A 19 -13.42 1.93 -2.84
C ASP A 19 -14.53 1.51 -3.81
N THR A 20 -14.16 1.27 -5.07
CA THR A 20 -15.11 0.85 -6.10
C THR A 20 -15.55 -0.61 -5.97
N HIS A 21 -14.77 -1.44 -5.28
CA HIS A 21 -15.10 -2.84 -5.04
C HIS A 21 -16.16 -2.96 -3.92
N GLN A 22 -15.97 -2.24 -2.81
CA GLN A 22 -16.94 -2.23 -1.70
C GLN A 22 -18.05 -1.17 -1.85
N SER A 23 -17.94 -0.31 -2.87
CA SER A 23 -18.87 0.79 -3.13
C SER A 23 -19.03 1.76 -1.95
N CYS A 24 -17.98 1.98 -1.17
CA CYS A 24 -18.01 2.79 0.05
C CYS A 24 -16.84 3.78 0.13
N TYR A 25 -16.95 4.76 1.03
CA TYR A 25 -15.81 5.61 1.37
C TYR A 25 -14.90 4.89 2.36
N VAL A 26 -13.60 5.01 2.14
CA VAL A 26 -12.55 4.41 2.97
C VAL A 26 -11.54 5.47 3.41
N THR A 27 -10.75 5.15 4.43
CA THR A 27 -9.66 5.93 4.99
C THR A 27 -8.31 5.44 4.44
N LEU A 28 -7.27 6.26 4.59
CA LEU A 28 -5.89 5.83 4.27
C LEU A 28 -5.44 4.63 5.13
N GLU A 29 -5.95 4.52 6.35
CA GLU A 29 -5.65 3.43 7.27
C GLU A 29 -6.26 2.10 6.84
N GLU A 30 -7.51 2.12 6.37
CA GLU A 30 -8.16 0.95 5.77
C GLU A 30 -7.45 0.53 4.48
N ILE A 31 -7.04 1.47 3.63
CA ILE A 31 -6.23 1.15 2.44
C ILE A 31 -4.89 0.52 2.84
N ALA A 32 -4.24 1.02 3.89
CA ALA A 32 -3.01 0.42 4.41
C ALA A 32 -3.23 -1.03 4.86
N GLN A 33 -4.38 -1.29 5.48
CA GLN A 33 -4.74 -2.63 5.91
C GLN A 33 -4.97 -3.56 4.72
N ILE A 34 -5.68 -3.10 3.69
CA ILE A 34 -5.89 -3.85 2.44
C ILE A 34 -4.55 -4.27 1.81
N ILE A 35 -3.57 -3.35 1.74
CA ILE A 35 -2.23 -3.64 1.21
C ILE A 35 -1.49 -4.65 2.09
N ARG A 36 -1.53 -4.49 3.43
CA ARG A 36 -0.89 -5.42 4.38
C ARG A 36 -1.46 -6.84 4.30
N GLU A 37 -2.73 -6.97 3.95
CA GLU A 37 -3.39 -8.27 3.72
C GLU A 37 -2.97 -8.93 2.40
N GLY A 38 -2.18 -8.24 1.58
CA GLY A 38 -1.66 -8.76 0.30
C GLY A 38 -2.55 -8.46 -0.90
N ASN A 39 -3.53 -7.57 -0.74
CA ASN A 39 -4.36 -7.14 -1.86
C ASN A 39 -3.68 -6.02 -2.66
N GLU A 40 -3.72 -6.14 -3.98
CA GLU A 40 -3.27 -5.10 -4.90
C GLU A 40 -4.31 -3.97 -4.99
N ILE A 41 -3.84 -2.73 -4.98
CA ILE A 41 -4.69 -1.54 -5.09
C ILE A 41 -4.13 -0.56 -6.12
N GLN A 42 -5.02 0.14 -6.80
CA GLN A 42 -4.69 1.27 -7.65
C GLN A 42 -5.50 2.48 -7.25
N VAL A 43 -4.84 3.62 -7.06
CA VAL A 43 -5.49 4.88 -6.67
C VAL A 43 -5.52 5.82 -7.86
N ILE A 44 -6.73 6.18 -8.30
CA ILE A 44 -6.97 7.07 -9.43
C ILE A 44 -7.56 8.39 -8.93
N ASP A 45 -6.96 9.51 -9.34
CA ASP A 45 -7.56 10.82 -9.09
C ASP A 45 -8.85 10.99 -9.92
N ASN A 46 -9.97 11.26 -9.27
CA ASN A 46 -11.25 11.31 -9.95
C ASN A 46 -11.37 12.48 -10.94
N LYS A 47 -10.63 13.58 -10.73
CA LYS A 47 -10.66 14.75 -11.60
C LYS A 47 -9.72 14.59 -12.79
N THR A 48 -8.46 14.26 -12.54
CA THR A 48 -7.44 14.20 -13.59
C THR A 48 -7.35 12.85 -14.27
N LYS A 49 -7.91 11.79 -13.66
CA LYS A 49 -7.79 10.39 -14.07
C LYS A 49 -6.36 9.85 -14.02
N ASN A 50 -5.44 10.57 -13.39
CA ASN A 50 -4.07 10.13 -13.21
C ASN A 50 -3.99 9.01 -12.16
N ASP A 51 -3.08 8.07 -12.39
CA ASP A 51 -2.62 7.15 -11.37
C ASP A 51 -1.79 7.93 -10.34
N ILE A 52 -2.24 7.89 -9.09
CA ILE A 52 -1.60 8.54 -7.95
C ILE A 52 -1.26 7.52 -6.85
N THR A 53 -1.24 6.23 -7.17
CA THR A 53 -0.99 5.12 -6.26
C THR A 53 0.28 5.33 -5.45
N TYR A 54 1.39 5.64 -6.12
CA TYR A 54 2.68 5.89 -5.48
C TYR A 54 2.61 7.04 -4.45
N ILE A 55 2.00 8.17 -4.83
CA ILE A 55 1.87 9.33 -3.93
C ILE A 55 0.99 8.98 -2.72
N THR A 56 -0.09 8.23 -2.94
CA THR A 56 -0.97 7.78 -1.85
C THR A 56 -0.26 6.81 -0.90
N GLN A 57 0.57 5.90 -1.40
CA GLN A 57 1.38 5.01 -0.56
C GLN A 57 2.43 5.78 0.27
N ILE A 58 3.06 6.81 -0.30
CA ILE A 58 3.94 7.70 0.47
C ILE A 58 3.17 8.43 1.58
N GLN A 59 1.97 8.93 1.30
CA GLN A 59 1.11 9.57 2.31
C GLN A 59 0.74 8.62 3.44
N LEU A 60 0.41 7.37 3.09
CA LEU A 60 0.13 6.31 4.05
C LEU A 60 1.32 6.07 4.97
N LEU A 61 2.54 5.91 4.42
CA LEU A 61 3.74 5.71 5.22
C LEU A 61 4.00 6.90 6.15
N PHE A 62 3.82 8.12 5.66
CA PHE A 62 3.98 9.33 6.46
C PHE A 62 2.96 9.43 7.61
N ASP A 63 1.70 9.09 7.35
CA ASP A 63 0.66 9.08 8.38
C ASP A 63 0.93 8.03 9.46
N GLN A 64 1.48 6.86 9.07
CA GLN A 64 1.93 5.84 10.02
C GLN A 64 3.10 6.34 10.88
N GLU A 65 4.09 7.00 10.27
CA GLU A 65 5.21 7.60 11.00
C GLU A 65 4.72 8.63 12.03
N LYS A 66 3.75 9.48 11.66
CA LYS A 66 3.15 10.47 12.57
C LYS A 66 2.40 9.85 13.75
N LYS A 67 1.79 8.68 13.55
CA LYS A 67 1.08 7.92 14.60
C LYS A 67 2.03 7.09 15.48
N SER A 68 3.27 6.88 15.03
CA SER A 68 4.26 6.09 15.76
C SER A 68 4.57 6.71 17.13
N THR A 69 4.60 5.87 18.16
CA THR A 69 5.06 6.26 19.51
C THR A 69 6.57 6.19 19.65
N ARG A 70 7.27 5.63 18.65
CA ARG A 70 8.73 5.52 18.66
C ARG A 70 9.35 6.84 18.22
N PRO A 71 10.46 7.29 18.85
CA PRO A 71 11.21 8.44 18.36
C PRO A 71 11.69 8.21 16.93
N GLY A 72 11.58 9.23 16.07
CA GLY A 72 12.13 9.19 14.72
C GLY A 72 13.67 9.24 14.73
N ASP A 73 14.29 8.73 13.67
CA ASP A 73 15.75 8.77 13.46
C ASP A 73 16.13 9.89 12.49
N VAL A 74 16.50 11.05 13.03
CA VAL A 74 16.91 12.22 12.25
C VAL A 74 18.19 11.96 11.45
N GLU A 75 19.12 11.18 11.98
CA GLU A 75 20.38 10.89 11.28
C GLU A 75 20.14 9.95 10.10
N LEU A 76 19.21 9.00 10.22
CA LEU A 76 18.73 8.22 9.08
C LEU A 76 18.16 9.11 7.99
N LEU A 77 17.24 10.03 8.32
CA LEU A 77 16.65 10.92 7.33
C LEU A 77 17.69 11.81 6.64
N LYS A 78 18.69 12.32 7.38
CA LYS A 78 19.83 13.04 6.78
C LYS A 78 20.61 12.15 5.79
N ARG A 79 20.83 10.87 6.10
CA ARG A 79 21.48 9.93 5.18
C ARG A 79 20.64 9.67 3.93
N VAL A 80 19.31 9.55 4.07
CA VAL A 80 18.39 9.40 2.92
C VAL A 80 18.47 10.63 2.03
N ILE A 81 18.36 11.83 2.60
CA ILE A 81 18.40 13.11 1.86
C ILE A 81 19.74 13.31 1.14
N ARG A 82 20.85 12.87 1.73
CA ARG A 82 22.20 12.98 1.16
C ARG A 82 22.57 11.84 0.21
N SER A 83 21.72 10.82 0.06
CA SER A 83 21.98 9.74 -0.88
C SER A 83 21.94 10.26 -2.33
N GLU A 84 22.58 9.55 -3.26
CA GLU A 84 22.68 9.94 -4.68
C GLU A 84 21.33 10.29 -5.30
N GLU A 85 20.30 9.49 -5.00
CA GLU A 85 18.95 9.69 -5.50
C GLU A 85 18.12 10.67 -4.64
N GLY A 86 18.55 10.97 -3.41
CA GLY A 86 17.85 11.88 -2.50
C GLY A 86 16.40 11.51 -2.16
N THR A 87 15.96 10.28 -2.45
CA THR A 87 14.58 9.81 -2.28
C THR A 87 14.52 8.52 -1.46
N PHE A 88 13.39 8.25 -0.81
CA PHE A 88 13.17 6.98 -0.10
C PHE A 88 13.31 5.78 -1.03
N THR A 89 12.68 5.81 -2.21
CA THR A 89 12.75 4.73 -3.19
C THR A 89 14.19 4.47 -3.66
N GLY A 90 14.94 5.51 -3.98
CA GLY A 90 16.34 5.36 -4.38
C GLY A 90 17.21 4.81 -3.25
N HIS A 91 17.02 5.31 -2.03
CA HIS A 91 17.74 4.82 -0.86
C HIS A 91 17.42 3.35 -0.56
N ILE A 92 16.15 2.94 -0.61
CA ILE A 92 15.71 1.55 -0.40
C ILE A 92 16.31 0.64 -1.48
N LYS A 93 16.21 1.00 -2.76
CA LYS A 93 16.83 0.23 -3.86
C LYS A 93 18.34 0.08 -3.69
N ALA A 94 19.02 1.13 -3.24
CA ALA A 94 20.46 1.08 -2.98
C ALA A 94 20.80 0.12 -1.84
N LEU A 95 19.93 0.00 -0.82
CA LEU A 95 20.08 -0.99 0.26
C LEU A 95 19.81 -2.41 -0.25
N GLU A 96 18.74 -2.64 -1.00
CA GLU A 96 18.39 -3.95 -1.60
C GLU A 96 19.56 -4.50 -2.44
N LYS A 97 20.12 -3.66 -3.31
CA LYS A 97 21.29 -4.00 -4.13
C LYS A 97 22.50 -4.40 -3.29
N LYS A 98 22.76 -3.72 -2.17
CA LYS A 98 23.89 -4.03 -1.26
C LYS A 98 23.68 -5.31 -0.47
N LEU A 99 22.43 -5.65 -0.15
CA LEU A 99 22.07 -6.86 0.58
C LEU A 99 22.04 -8.11 -0.32
N GLY A 100 22.38 -7.98 -1.61
CA GLY A 100 22.41 -9.10 -2.57
C GLY A 100 21.02 -9.65 -2.93
N GLY A 101 19.96 -8.92 -2.57
CA GLY A 101 18.59 -9.32 -2.85
C GLY A 101 18.10 -8.70 -4.14
N GLU A 102 17.90 -9.52 -5.17
CA GLU A 102 16.64 -9.40 -5.90
C GLU A 102 15.55 -9.64 -4.84
N VAL A 103 14.89 -8.57 -4.38
CA VAL A 103 13.74 -8.74 -3.51
C VAL A 103 12.77 -9.62 -4.28
N ALA A 104 12.54 -10.81 -3.73
CA ALA A 104 11.66 -11.82 -4.29
C ALA A 104 10.34 -11.19 -4.77
N ALA A 105 9.83 -11.74 -5.86
CA ALA A 105 8.54 -11.50 -6.51
C ALA A 105 7.47 -10.73 -5.69
N PRO A 106 6.68 -9.86 -6.35
CA PRO A 106 5.74 -8.96 -5.69
C PRO A 106 4.87 -9.71 -4.67
N PHE A 107 4.88 -9.21 -3.44
CA PHE A 107 3.83 -9.36 -2.43
C PHE A 107 2.95 -10.61 -2.64
N MET A 108 3.49 -11.81 -2.38
CA MET A 108 2.70 -13.04 -2.57
C MET A 108 1.51 -13.05 -1.61
N ALA A 109 0.32 -13.21 -2.19
CA ALA A 109 -0.98 -13.25 -1.54
C ALA A 109 -0.99 -14.18 -0.32
N ASN A 110 -1.53 -13.68 0.80
CA ASN A 110 -1.87 -14.50 1.95
C ASN A 110 -3.16 -15.30 1.66
N GLU A 111 -3.03 -16.54 1.22
CA GLU A 111 -4.13 -17.50 1.07
C GLU A 111 -4.63 -18.08 2.41
N ASN A 112 -4.84 -17.26 3.45
CA ASN A 112 -5.40 -17.73 4.72
C ASN A 112 -6.53 -16.82 5.21
N ASN A 113 -7.68 -16.83 4.53
CA ASN A 113 -8.97 -16.84 5.21
C ASN A 113 -10.16 -17.22 4.30
N SER A 114 -10.39 -18.53 4.10
CA SER A 114 -11.70 -19.02 3.67
C SER A 114 -11.91 -20.48 4.05
N ALA A 115 -12.08 -20.73 5.35
CA ALA A 115 -12.70 -21.97 5.82
C ALA A 115 -13.48 -21.71 7.11
N ILE A 116 -14.69 -21.16 6.97
CA ILE A 116 -15.80 -21.52 7.86
C ILE A 116 -16.98 -21.89 6.96
N GLU A 117 -17.08 -23.20 6.80
CA GLU A 117 -18.12 -24.06 6.28
C GLU A 117 -19.55 -23.50 6.28
N THR A 118 -20.16 -23.40 5.08
CA THR A 118 -21.61 -23.59 4.92
C THR A 118 -21.86 -24.98 4.35
N THR A 119 -21.94 -25.96 5.25
CA THR A 119 -22.43 -27.30 4.92
C THR A 119 -23.96 -27.23 4.81
N THR A 120 -24.44 -27.07 3.59
CA THR A 120 -25.82 -27.42 3.21
C THR A 120 -25.91 -28.94 3.09
N THR A 121 -26.79 -29.57 3.87
CA THR A 121 -27.81 -30.58 3.50
C THR A 121 -28.03 -31.60 4.63
N LEU A 122 -29.22 -31.60 5.25
CA LEU A 122 -30.09 -32.77 5.48
C LEU A 122 -31.30 -32.37 6.36
N ASN A 123 -32.41 -32.02 5.71
CA ASN A 123 -33.82 -32.39 5.98
C ASN A 123 -34.77 -31.56 5.11
#